data_AF-A0A6A5TUG0-F1
#
_entry.id   AF-A0A6A5TUG0-F1
#
_cell.length_a   1.000
_cell.length_b   1.000
_cell.length_c   1.000
_cell.angle_alpha   90.00
_cell.angle_beta   90.00
_cell.angle_gamma   90.00
#
_symmetry.space_group_name_H-M   'P 1'
#
loop_
_entity.id
_entity.type
_entity.pdbx_description
1 polymer ?
#
loop_
_entity_poly.entity_id
_entity_poly.type
_entity_poly.pdbx_seq_one_letter_code
_entity_poly.pdbx_strand_id
1 'polypeptide(L)'
;MPQLWSMIHGMVTSARRQLMEALMLLQVNEEGSVVPGTTTLPKIYWDRLVDNPAEQKIGWSFIKDAYNIDAINAERWLWSAKRQEVDQRPMAQLQNPESQARYAGYMVKRYLRQVDHFLTLLIVCVHMTSGQPGRGSEVTTMRHQNGLLQDRNIFVMDGQVMTVVRYHKSQSQ
;
A
#
# COMPACT_ATOMS: atom_id res chain seq x y z
N MET A 1 -26.92 -9.84 -10.42
CA MET A 1 -25.56 -10.29 -10.79
C MET A 1 -24.79 -10.82 -9.57
N PRO A 2 -25.17 -11.97 -8.96
CA PRO A 2 -24.52 -12.46 -7.73
C PRO A 2 -23.08 -12.94 -7.93
N GLN A 3 -22.77 -13.50 -9.09
CA GLN A 3 -21.46 -14.04 -9.44
C GLN A 3 -20.38 -12.95 -9.51
N LEU A 4 -20.73 -11.76 -10.03
CA LEU A 4 -19.83 -10.60 -10.11
C LEU A 4 -19.44 -10.10 -8.71
N TRP A 5 -20.41 -9.98 -7.80
CA TRP A 5 -20.16 -9.55 -6.43
C TRP A 5 -19.30 -10.55 -5.65
N SER A 6 -19.55 -11.86 -5.83
CA SER A 6 -18.69 -12.90 -5.28
C SER A 6 -17.25 -12.78 -5.77
N MET A 7 -17.06 -12.53 -7.07
CA MET A 7 -15.73 -12.30 -7.65
C MET A 7 -15.05 -11.05 -7.05
N ILE A 8 -15.76 -9.92 -6.94
CA ILE A 8 -15.23 -8.68 -6.34
C ILE A 8 -14.83 -8.90 -4.88
N HIS A 9 -15.67 -9.56 -4.09
CA HIS A 9 -15.34 -9.90 -2.71
C HIS A 9 -14.12 -10.81 -2.62
N GLY A 10 -14.00 -11.80 -3.50
CA GLY A 10 -12.82 -12.66 -3.60
C GLY A 10 -11.55 -11.85 -3.88
N MET A 11 -11.58 -10.92 -4.84
CA MET A 11 -10.45 -10.05 -5.16
C MET A 11 -10.06 -9.14 -4.00
N VAL A 12 -11.03 -8.50 -3.34
CA VAL A 12 -10.77 -7.65 -2.16
C VAL A 12 -10.17 -8.47 -1.02
N THR A 13 -10.64 -9.71 -0.83
CA THR A 13 -10.11 -10.62 0.19
C THR A 13 -8.67 -11.03 -0.13
N SER A 14 -8.36 -11.37 -1.38
CA SER A 14 -6.99 -11.67 -1.83
C SER A 14 -6.06 -10.47 -1.68
N ALA A 15 -6.51 -9.27 -2.08
CA ALA A 15 -5.74 -8.03 -1.93
C ALA A 15 -5.45 -7.73 -0.45
N ARG A 16 -6.45 -7.90 0.43
CA ARG A 16 -6.30 -7.72 1.88
C ARG A 16 -5.29 -8.70 2.46
N ARG A 17 -5.40 -9.98 2.12
CA ARG A 17 -4.47 -11.01 2.59
C ARG A 17 -3.04 -10.73 2.14
N GLN A 18 -2.85 -10.41 0.85
CA GLN A 18 -1.56 -10.05 0.30
C GLN A 18 -0.94 -8.83 1.00
N LEU A 19 -1.74 -7.79 1.28
CA LEU A 19 -1.29 -6.61 2.02
C LEU A 19 -0.82 -6.99 3.43
N MET A 20 -1.63 -7.75 4.17
CA MET A 20 -1.35 -8.09 5.55
C MET A 20 -0.16 -9.06 5.69
N GLU A 21 -0.14 -10.16 4.94
CA GLU A 21 0.89 -11.19 5.06
C GLU A 21 2.19 -10.82 4.37
N ALA A 22 2.13 -10.39 3.10
CA ALA A 22 3.33 -10.28 2.28
C ALA A 22 4.00 -8.90 2.33
N LEU A 23 3.22 -7.84 2.57
CA LEU A 23 3.72 -6.46 2.62
C LEU A 23 3.90 -5.97 4.06
N MET A 24 2.87 -6.14 4.89
CA MET A 24 2.91 -5.75 6.30
C MET A 24 3.57 -6.77 7.21
N LEU A 25 3.84 -7.98 6.70
CA LEU A 25 4.46 -9.08 7.43
C LEU A 25 3.69 -9.35 8.74
N LEU A 26 2.40 -9.65 8.61
CA LEU A 26 1.55 -10.03 9.72
C LEU A 26 1.28 -11.51 9.70
N GLN A 27 1.18 -12.09 10.89
CA GLN A 27 0.67 -13.44 11.05
C GLN A 27 -0.85 -13.41 10.87
N VAL A 28 -1.30 -14.07 9.83
CA VAL A 28 -2.71 -14.12 9.44
C VAL A 28 -3.15 -15.58 9.42
N ASN A 29 -4.34 -15.85 9.96
CA ASN A 29 -4.92 -17.20 9.99
C ASN A 29 -5.49 -17.63 8.62
N GLU A 30 -6.06 -18.82 8.55
CA GLU A 30 -6.69 -19.32 7.32
C GLU A 30 -7.83 -18.40 6.87
N GLU A 31 -8.55 -17.78 7.81
CA GLU A 31 -9.66 -16.86 7.57
C GLU A 31 -9.24 -15.45 7.12
N GLY A 32 -7.94 -15.14 7.05
CA GLY A 32 -7.46 -13.82 6.62
C GLY A 32 -7.47 -12.74 7.71
N SER A 33 -7.61 -13.14 8.98
CA SER A 33 -7.56 -12.26 10.16
C SER A 33 -6.20 -12.33 10.86
N VAL A 34 -5.74 -11.21 11.42
CA VAL A 34 -4.48 -11.14 12.17
C VAL A 34 -4.59 -11.99 13.44
N VAL A 35 -3.61 -12.86 13.67
CA VAL A 35 -3.57 -13.75 14.83
C VAL A 35 -3.48 -12.93 16.13
N PRO A 36 -4.40 -13.11 17.09
CA PRO A 36 -4.36 -12.37 18.36
C PRO A 36 -3.05 -12.60 19.12
N GLY A 37 -2.50 -11.54 19.73
CA GLY A 37 -1.24 -11.62 20.49
C GLY A 37 0.03 -11.44 19.65
N THR A 38 -0.09 -11.22 18.33
CA THR A 38 1.02 -10.91 17.42
C THR A 38 1.06 -9.41 17.08
N THR A 39 1.79 -9.01 16.03
CA THR A 39 1.85 -7.63 15.55
C THR A 39 0.44 -7.16 15.17
N THR A 40 -0.09 -6.18 15.88
CA THR A 40 -1.42 -5.63 15.60
C THR A 40 -1.41 -4.81 14.32
N LEU A 41 -2.45 -4.82 13.51
CA LEU A 41 -2.60 -3.90 12.36
C LEU A 41 -2.49 -2.42 12.78
N PRO A 42 -1.84 -1.53 12.01
CA PRO A 42 -1.78 -0.11 12.37
C PRO A 42 -3.19 0.48 12.37
N LYS A 43 -3.51 1.23 13.43
CA LYS A 43 -4.76 1.99 13.49
C LYS A 43 -4.65 3.20 12.57
N ILE A 44 -5.67 3.38 11.73
CA ILE A 44 -5.84 4.54 10.87
C ILE A 44 -7.20 5.15 11.22
N TYR A 45 -7.20 6.38 11.74
CA TYR A 45 -8.41 7.12 12.04
C TYR A 45 -8.83 7.91 10.80
N TRP A 46 -9.51 7.24 9.87
CA TRP A 46 -9.88 7.79 8.56
C TRP A 46 -10.68 9.10 8.67
N ASP A 47 -11.57 9.18 9.65
CA ASP A 47 -12.40 10.36 9.97
C ASP A 47 -11.60 11.60 10.38
N ARG A 48 -10.34 11.42 10.78
CA ARG A 48 -9.45 12.51 11.23
C ARG A 48 -8.40 12.88 10.21
N LEU A 49 -8.31 12.14 9.10
CA LEU A 49 -7.33 12.43 8.07
C LEU A 49 -7.69 13.70 7.33
N VAL A 50 -6.71 14.60 7.29
CA VAL A 50 -6.76 15.83 6.51
C VAL A 50 -5.84 15.68 5.32
N ASP A 51 -6.26 16.17 4.17
CA ASP A 51 -5.40 16.27 3.01
C ASP A 51 -5.50 17.66 2.38
N ASN A 52 -4.35 18.26 2.07
CA ASN A 52 -4.27 19.50 1.31
C ASN A 52 -3.99 19.20 -0.17
N PRO A 53 -5.00 19.24 -1.06
CA PRO A 53 -4.81 18.97 -2.48
C PRO A 53 -4.04 20.08 -3.21
N ALA A 54 -3.90 21.27 -2.61
CA ALA A 54 -3.18 22.40 -3.20
C ALA A 54 -1.67 22.41 -2.90
N GLU A 55 -1.19 21.51 -2.05
CA GLU A 55 0.23 21.41 -1.74
C GLU A 55 1.01 20.76 -2.89
N GLN A 56 2.04 21.46 -3.38
CA GLN A 56 2.82 21.12 -4.57
C GLN A 56 4.26 20.69 -4.24
N LYS A 57 4.63 20.69 -2.96
CA LYS A 57 5.97 20.27 -2.56
C LYS A 57 6.31 18.89 -3.11
N ILE A 58 7.47 18.78 -3.75
CA ILE A 58 7.97 17.52 -4.29
C ILE A 58 8.04 16.50 -3.16
N GLY A 59 7.44 15.34 -3.42
CA GLY A 59 7.36 14.26 -2.48
C GLY A 59 6.28 14.40 -1.41
N TRP A 60 5.36 15.35 -1.54
CA TRP A 60 4.24 15.49 -0.59
C TRP A 60 3.20 14.37 -0.76
N SER A 61 2.77 13.79 0.37
CA SER A 61 1.64 12.86 0.52
C SER A 61 0.89 13.28 1.79
N PHE A 62 -0.42 13.00 1.92
CA PHE A 62 -1.16 13.30 3.15
C PHE A 62 -0.52 12.65 4.39
N ILE A 63 0.20 11.54 4.22
CA ILE A 63 0.99 10.88 5.27
C ILE A 63 2.03 11.83 5.91
N LYS A 64 2.50 12.85 5.18
CA LYS A 64 3.49 13.83 5.65
C LYS A 64 2.87 15.07 6.30
N ASP A 65 1.55 15.15 6.34
CA ASP A 65 0.86 16.26 6.98
C ASP A 65 1.00 16.18 8.51
N ALA A 66 1.35 17.30 9.14
CA ALA A 66 1.51 17.39 10.58
C ALA A 66 0.19 17.13 11.33
N TYR A 67 -0.96 17.41 10.72
CA TYR A 67 -2.27 17.12 11.30
C TYR A 67 -2.60 15.63 11.33
N ASN A 68 -1.89 14.81 10.55
CA ASN A 68 -2.15 13.37 10.44
C ASN A 68 -1.32 12.51 11.40
N ILE A 69 -0.44 13.11 12.22
CA ILE A 69 0.45 12.38 13.14
C ILE A 69 -0.34 11.50 14.12
N ASP A 70 -1.44 12.02 14.66
CA ASP A 70 -2.31 11.28 15.59
C ASP A 70 -3.28 10.34 14.86
N ALA A 71 -3.59 10.63 13.59
CA ALA A 71 -4.50 9.85 12.77
C ALA A 71 -3.82 8.58 12.19
N ILE A 72 -2.53 8.67 11.86
CA ILE A 72 -1.70 7.58 11.32
C ILE A 72 -0.38 7.56 12.08
N ASN A 73 -0.16 6.51 12.87
CA ASN A 73 1.12 6.27 13.51
C ASN A 73 1.93 5.16 12.82
N ALA A 74 2.06 5.27 11.49
CA ALA A 74 2.68 4.25 10.65
C ALA A 74 4.15 4.00 11.03
N GLU A 75 4.90 5.06 11.36
CA GLU A 75 6.32 4.92 11.70
C GLU A 75 6.52 4.15 13.00
N ARG A 76 5.84 4.56 14.08
CA ARG A 76 5.90 3.83 15.37
C ARG A 76 5.43 2.40 15.22
N TRP A 77 4.42 2.18 14.38
CA TRP A 77 3.95 0.84 14.06
C TRP A 77 5.02 0.01 13.35
N LEU A 78 5.67 0.53 12.30
CA LEU A 78 6.76 -0.15 11.60
C LEU A 78 7.90 -0.53 12.55
N TRP A 79 8.24 0.34 13.49
CA TRP A 79 9.22 0.05 14.53
C TRP A 79 8.78 -1.08 15.48
N SER A 80 7.48 -1.17 15.79
CA SER A 80 6.93 -2.25 16.61
C SER A 80 6.89 -3.59 15.87
N ALA A 81 6.53 -3.60 14.59
CA ALA A 81 6.49 -4.78 13.74
C ALA A 81 7.89 -5.39 13.57
N LYS A 82 8.90 -4.54 13.31
CA LYS A 82 10.30 -4.97 13.14
C LYS A 82 10.88 -5.67 14.38
N ARG A 83 10.34 -5.42 15.58
CA ARG A 83 10.81 -6.05 16.83
C ARG A 83 10.28 -7.46 17.03
N GLN A 84 9.16 -7.83 16.41
CA GLN A 84 8.53 -9.13 16.62
C GLN A 84 8.97 -10.20 15.60
N GLU A 85 9.53 -9.80 14.45
CA GLU A 85 9.71 -10.70 13.30
C GLU A 85 11.12 -10.79 12.72
N VAL A 86 12.19 -10.49 13.47
CA VAL A 86 13.51 -10.88 12.96
C VAL A 86 13.72 -12.36 13.21
N ASP A 87 13.27 -13.20 12.27
CA ASP A 87 13.84 -14.53 12.13
C ASP A 87 15.29 -14.37 11.66
N GLN A 88 16.20 -14.15 12.62
CA GLN A 88 17.63 -13.94 12.38
C GLN A 88 18.31 -15.19 11.83
N ARG A 89 17.61 -16.34 11.84
CA ARG A 89 18.18 -17.66 11.56
C ARG A 89 18.83 -17.78 10.17
N PRO A 90 18.30 -17.23 9.07
CA PRO A 90 18.93 -17.35 7.76
C PRO A 90 20.20 -16.49 7.64
N MET A 91 20.19 -15.26 8.16
CA MET A 91 21.34 -14.35 8.08
C MET A 91 22.47 -14.78 9.02
N ALA A 92 22.14 -15.31 10.21
CA ALA A 92 23.10 -15.84 11.16
C ALA A 92 23.84 -17.10 10.67
N GLN A 93 23.23 -17.86 9.74
CA GLN A 93 23.85 -19.03 9.10
C GLN A 93 24.81 -18.66 7.96
N LEU A 94 24.72 -17.44 7.42
CA LEU A 94 25.59 -16.98 6.34
C LEU A 94 26.91 -16.46 6.92
N GLN A 95 27.96 -17.27 6.80
CA GLN A 95 29.26 -17.02 7.43
C GLN A 95 30.06 -15.86 6.82
N ASN A 96 29.75 -15.42 5.59
CA ASN A 96 30.50 -14.35 4.92
C ASN A 96 29.61 -13.13 4.55
N PRO A 97 30.16 -11.89 4.59
CA PRO A 97 29.42 -10.67 4.28
C PRO A 97 28.84 -10.62 2.86
N GLU A 98 29.50 -11.24 1.89
CA GLU A 98 29.05 -11.23 0.48
C GLU A 98 27.76 -12.02 0.29
N SER A 99 27.66 -13.20 0.91
CA SER A 99 26.47 -14.04 0.86
C SER A 99 25.30 -13.39 1.60
N GLN A 100 25.58 -12.69 2.71
CA GLN A 100 24.59 -11.87 3.42
C GLN A 100 24.05 -10.76 2.52
N ALA A 101 24.92 -10.02 1.82
CA ALA A 101 24.51 -8.96 0.89
C ALA A 101 23.69 -9.52 -0.29
N ARG A 102 24.10 -10.65 -0.87
CA ARG A 102 23.37 -11.32 -1.94
C ARG A 102 21.99 -11.80 -1.50
N TYR A 103 21.90 -12.39 -0.31
CA TYR A 103 20.63 -12.83 0.27
C TYR A 103 19.71 -11.65 0.58
N ALA A 104 20.22 -10.57 1.16
CA ALA A 104 19.46 -9.34 1.36
C ALA A 104 18.90 -8.80 0.03
N GLY A 105 19.73 -8.76 -1.03
CA GLY A 105 19.28 -8.38 -2.37
C GLY A 105 18.19 -9.30 -2.93
N TYR A 106 18.29 -10.61 -2.70
CA TYR A 106 17.24 -11.57 -3.07
C TYR A 106 15.93 -11.30 -2.32
N MET A 107 15.99 -11.07 -1.01
CA MET A 107 14.82 -10.79 -0.18
C MET A 107 14.14 -9.47 -0.59
N VAL A 108 14.91 -8.43 -0.91
CA VAL A 108 14.37 -7.18 -1.47
C VAL A 108 13.65 -7.43 -2.79
N LYS A 109 14.27 -8.17 -3.74
CA LYS A 109 13.61 -8.53 -5.02
C LYS A 109 12.34 -9.35 -4.80
N ARG A 110 12.33 -10.26 -3.82
CA ARG A 110 11.15 -11.03 -3.45
C ARG A 110 10.05 -10.12 -2.91
N TYR A 111 10.37 -9.18 -2.03
CA TYR A 111 9.43 -8.20 -1.50
C TYR A 111 8.84 -7.31 -2.62
N LEU A 112 9.67 -6.79 -3.52
CA LEU A 112 9.20 -5.96 -4.63
C LEU A 112 8.22 -6.70 -5.56
N ARG A 113 8.45 -8.00 -5.82
CA ARG A 113 7.46 -8.82 -6.55
C ARG A 113 6.12 -8.95 -5.83
N GLN A 114 6.14 -8.99 -4.49
CA GLN A 114 4.90 -9.00 -3.71
C GLN A 114 4.18 -7.66 -3.76
N VAL A 115 4.93 -6.55 -3.80
CA VAL A 115 4.37 -5.21 -4.03
C VAL A 115 3.71 -5.13 -5.41
N ASP A 116 4.39 -5.59 -6.47
CA ASP A 116 3.82 -5.61 -7.82
C ASP A 116 2.53 -6.44 -7.88
N HIS A 117 2.52 -7.61 -7.23
CA HIS A 117 1.34 -8.44 -7.14
C HIS A 117 0.18 -7.76 -6.39
N PHE A 118 0.48 -7.12 -5.25
CA PHE A 118 -0.51 -6.35 -4.51
C PHE A 118 -1.08 -5.19 -5.32
N LEU A 119 -0.22 -4.41 -5.99
CA LEU A 119 -0.66 -3.29 -6.84
C LEU A 119 -1.52 -3.78 -8.01
N THR A 120 -1.22 -4.97 -8.56
CA THR A 120 -2.06 -5.61 -9.60
C THR A 120 -3.44 -6.01 -9.07
N LEU A 121 -3.55 -6.46 -7.82
CA LEU A 121 -4.85 -6.72 -7.21
C LEU A 121 -5.59 -5.43 -6.87
N LEU A 122 -4.87 -4.43 -6.34
CA LEU A 122 -5.42 -3.14 -5.93
C LEU A 122 -5.98 -2.38 -7.12
N ILE A 123 -5.27 -2.36 -8.26
CA ILE A 123 -5.72 -1.63 -9.45
C ILE A 123 -7.05 -2.19 -9.99
N VAL A 124 -7.23 -3.51 -9.94
CA VAL A 124 -8.49 -4.16 -10.30
C VAL A 124 -9.58 -3.84 -9.27
N CYS A 125 -9.26 -3.88 -7.97
CA CYS A 125 -10.22 -3.50 -6.93
C CYS A 125 -10.72 -2.06 -7.11
N VAL A 126 -9.80 -1.11 -7.34
CA VAL A 126 -10.15 0.29 -7.60
C VAL A 126 -11.03 0.39 -8.85
N HIS A 127 -10.59 -0.19 -9.97
CA HIS A 127 -11.32 -0.13 -11.24
C HIS A 127 -12.75 -0.67 -11.17
N MET A 128 -12.97 -1.73 -10.38
CA MET A 128 -14.27 -2.38 -10.23
C MET A 128 -15.18 -1.71 -9.20
N THR A 129 -14.63 -0.91 -8.27
CA THR A 129 -15.38 -0.35 -7.14
C THR A 129 -15.50 1.18 -7.17
N SER A 130 -14.68 1.90 -7.95
CA SER A 130 -14.66 3.37 -8.02
C SER A 130 -15.79 3.99 -8.87
N GLY A 131 -16.85 3.25 -9.18
CA GLY A 131 -17.95 3.70 -10.01
C GLY A 131 -17.63 3.61 -11.51
N GLN A 132 -17.18 4.71 -12.12
CA GLN A 132 -16.85 4.72 -13.55
C GLN A 132 -15.49 4.03 -13.78
N PRO A 133 -15.41 3.01 -14.64
CA PRO A 133 -14.14 2.36 -14.96
C PRO A 133 -13.22 3.35 -15.66
N GLY A 134 -12.12 3.74 -15.01
CA GLY A 134 -11.11 4.61 -15.59
C GLY A 134 -10.43 3.93 -16.80
N ARG A 135 -10.01 4.72 -17.79
CA ARG A 135 -9.27 4.19 -18.95
C ARG A 135 -7.91 3.63 -18.50
N GLY A 136 -7.35 2.66 -19.22
CA GLY A 136 -6.08 2.03 -18.83
C GLY A 136 -4.93 3.00 -18.55
N SER A 137 -4.85 4.12 -19.29
CA SER A 137 -3.86 5.19 -19.06
C SER A 137 -4.17 6.09 -17.85
N GLU A 138 -5.43 6.17 -17.43
CA GLU A 138 -5.86 6.94 -16.27
C GLU A 138 -5.54 6.19 -14.97
N VAL A 139 -5.74 4.88 -14.96
CA VAL A 139 -5.54 4.06 -13.76
C VAL A 139 -4.05 3.77 -13.51
N THR A 140 -3.25 3.56 -14.56
CA THR A 140 -1.81 3.29 -14.42
C THR A 140 -0.98 4.53 -14.08
N THR A 141 -1.54 5.73 -14.19
CA THR A 141 -0.89 7.01 -13.84
C THR A 141 -1.31 7.52 -12.46
N MET A 142 -1.95 6.68 -11.65
CA MET A 142 -2.26 7.01 -10.26
C MET A 142 -0.99 7.18 -9.42
N ARG A 143 -0.96 8.21 -8.57
CA ARG A 143 0.17 8.63 -7.74
C ARG A 143 -0.35 9.03 -6.38
N HIS A 144 0.26 8.46 -5.34
CA HIS A 144 -0.03 8.79 -3.94
C HIS A 144 0.85 9.92 -3.39
N GLN A 145 1.86 10.35 -4.15
CA GLN A 145 2.86 11.32 -3.74
C GLN A 145 3.22 12.24 -4.93
N ASN A 146 3.42 13.53 -4.65
CA ASN A 146 3.81 14.50 -5.67
C ASN A 146 5.18 14.14 -6.27
N GLY A 147 5.25 14.07 -7.59
CA GLY A 147 6.49 13.84 -8.34
C GLY A 147 7.16 15.15 -8.74
N LEU A 148 8.24 15.03 -9.51
CA LEU A 148 8.96 16.19 -10.06
C LEU A 148 8.17 16.87 -11.20
N LEU A 149 7.52 16.08 -12.04
CA LEU A 149 6.86 16.56 -13.27
C LEU A 149 5.33 16.62 -13.14
N GLN A 150 4.76 15.84 -12.23
CA GLN A 150 3.32 15.72 -12.05
C GLN A 150 3.03 15.51 -10.56
N ASP A 151 2.03 16.24 -10.07
CA ASP A 151 1.52 16.08 -8.71
C ASP A 151 0.78 14.75 -8.56
N ARG A 152 0.48 14.41 -7.30
CA ARG A 152 -0.35 13.25 -6.97
C ARG A 152 -1.78 13.45 -7.45
N ASN A 153 -2.50 12.34 -7.55
CA ASN A 153 -3.90 12.33 -7.92
C ASN A 153 -4.74 11.38 -7.04
N ILE A 154 -4.16 10.91 -5.93
CA ILE A 154 -4.86 10.23 -4.85
C ILE A 154 -4.91 11.19 -3.67
N PHE A 155 -6.11 11.39 -3.14
CA PHE A 155 -6.38 12.30 -2.01
C PHE A 155 -7.27 11.63 -0.97
N VAL A 156 -7.27 12.17 0.25
CA VAL A 156 -8.21 11.79 1.31
C VAL A 156 -9.13 12.96 1.62
N MET A 157 -10.44 12.74 1.64
CA MET A 157 -11.44 13.76 1.98
C MET A 157 -12.60 13.09 2.73
N ASP A 158 -12.96 13.63 3.90
CA ASP A 158 -14.06 13.15 4.73
C ASP A 158 -14.03 11.63 5.03
N GLY A 159 -12.83 11.10 5.30
CA GLY A 159 -12.60 9.68 5.56
C GLY A 159 -12.71 8.76 4.34
N GLN A 160 -12.78 9.33 3.14
CA GLN A 160 -12.80 8.59 1.88
C GLN A 160 -11.54 8.84 1.06
N VAL A 161 -11.17 7.84 0.25
CA VAL A 161 -10.09 7.97 -0.73
C VAL A 161 -10.68 8.40 -2.07
N MET A 162 -10.20 9.53 -2.58
CA MET A 162 -10.59 10.07 -3.87
C MET A 162 -9.44 9.95 -4.88
N THR A 163 -9.76 9.49 -6.09
CA THR A 163 -8.82 9.43 -7.21
C THR A 163 -9.23 10.40 -8.30
N VAL A 164 -8.36 11.36 -8.64
CA VAL A 164 -8.61 12.39 -9.67
C VAL A 164 -7.82 12.04 -10.93
N VAL A 165 -8.39 11.19 -11.77
CA VAL A 165 -7.74 10.82 -13.03
C VAL A 165 -7.82 11.97 -14.03
N ARG A 166 -6.67 12.54 -14.39
CA ARG A 166 -6.59 13.66 -15.34
C ARG A 166 -6.14 13.12 -16.69
N TYR A 167 -7.03 13.12 -17.67
CA TYR A 167 -6.66 12.86 -19.06
C TYR A 167 -6.25 14.18 -19.73
N HIS A 168 -4.95 14.46 -19.82
CA HIS A 168 -4.45 15.58 -20.62
C HIS A 168 -4.13 15.10 -22.05
N LYS A 169 -5.06 15.34 -22.99
CA LYS A 169 -4.88 15.04 -24.44
C LYS A 169 -3.60 15.64 -25.04
N SER A 170 -3.09 16.72 -24.47
CA SER A 170 -1.91 17.45 -24.97
C SER A 170 -0.56 16.93 -24.45
N GLN A 171 -0.51 15.96 -23.54
CA GLN A 171 0.75 15.33 -23.09
C GLN A 171 1.02 13.95 -23.69
N SER A 172 0.15 13.49 -24.59
CA SER A 172 0.26 12.20 -25.28
C SER A 172 0.57 12.36 -26.78
N GLN A 173 1.22 13.47 -27.16
CA GLN A 173 1.81 13.66 -28.50
C GLN A 173 3.33 13.72 -28.41
#